data_AF-A0A517IV57-F1
#
_entry.id   AF-A0A517IV57-F1
#
_cell.length_a   1.000
_cell.length_b   1.000
_cell.length_c   1.000
_cell.angle_alpha   90.00
_cell.angle_beta   90.00
_cell.angle_gamma   90.00
#
_symmetry.space_group_name_H-M   'P 1'
#
loop_
_entity.id
_entity.type
_entity.pdbx_description
1 polymer ?
#
loop_
_entity_poly.entity_id
_entity_poly.type
_entity_poly.pdbx_seq_one_letter_code
_entity_poly.pdbx_strand_id
1 'polypeptide(L)'
;MMKRLNKLVLGISFLFLVISITAGCGMGKEAEIKKSFEKTLSMYPIKNLEDLYDKEGYRDDQFDKNDKGTWIINSEMVVQPKGERMKSKGMVLYMNRNTKTT
;
A
#
# COMPACT_ATOMS: atom_id res chain seq x y z
N MET A 1 -43.98 28.22 26.27
CA MET A 1 -43.75 26.99 25.47
C MET A 1 -42.59 27.14 24.47
N MET A 2 -42.52 28.26 23.74
CA MET A 2 -41.50 28.54 22.70
C MET A 2 -40.03 28.57 23.20
N LYS A 3 -39.77 29.03 24.43
CA LYS A 3 -38.41 29.07 25.02
C LYS A 3 -37.77 27.69 25.23
N ARG A 4 -38.57 26.65 25.55
CA ARG A 4 -38.05 25.27 25.71
C ARG A 4 -37.77 24.61 24.36
N LEU A 5 -38.60 24.90 23.35
CA LEU A 5 -38.44 24.39 21.99
C LEU A 5 -37.17 24.95 21.34
N ASN A 6 -36.91 26.26 21.46
CA ASN A 6 -35.68 26.87 20.94
C ASN A 6 -34.41 26.30 21.62
N LYS A 7 -34.47 25.99 22.92
CA LYS A 7 -33.36 25.38 23.66
C LYS A 7 -33.09 23.93 23.23
N LEU A 8 -34.13 23.18 22.87
CA LEU A 8 -34.05 21.83 22.30
C LEU A 8 -33.47 21.85 20.88
N VAL A 9 -33.94 22.77 20.02
CA VAL A 9 -33.43 22.95 18.64
C VAL A 9 -31.97 23.37 18.66
N LEU A 10 -31.58 24.28 19.55
CA LEU A 10 -30.17 24.65 19.77
C LEU A 10 -29.33 23.45 20.22
N GLY A 11 -29.84 22.62 21.14
CA GLY A 11 -29.15 21.41 21.59
C GLY A 11 -28.93 20.37 20.49
N ILE A 12 -29.95 20.15 19.65
CA ILE A 12 -29.86 19.23 18.50
C ILE A 12 -28.88 19.78 17.45
N SER A 13 -28.94 21.07 17.13
CA SER A 13 -28.00 21.72 16.21
C SER A 13 -26.55 21.61 16.70
N PHE A 14 -26.32 21.84 18.00
CA PHE A 14 -25.00 21.69 18.61
C PHE A 14 -24.50 20.24 18.56
N LEU A 15 -25.39 19.26 18.79
CA LEU A 15 -25.06 17.84 18.68
C LEU A 15 -24.64 17.45 17.26
N PHE A 16 -25.37 17.92 16.23
CA PHE A 16 -24.98 17.71 14.83
C PHE A 16 -23.63 18.34 14.49
N LEU A 17 -23.33 19.51 15.07
CA LEU A 17 -22.07 20.21 14.88
C LEU A 17 -20.90 19.45 15.51
N VAL A 18 -21.09 18.90 16.72
CA VAL A 18 -20.11 18.03 17.39
C VAL A 18 -19.87 16.74 16.58
N ILE A 19 -20.92 16.07 16.10
CA ILE A 19 -20.80 14.86 15.28
C ILE A 19 -20.10 15.17 13.95
N SER A 20 -20.37 16.34 13.36
CA SER A 20 -19.73 16.76 12.10
C SER A 20 -18.22 17.03 12.28
N ILE A 21 -17.82 17.58 13.43
CA ILE A 21 -16.40 17.80 13.77
C ILE A 21 -15.70 16.47 14.09
N THR A 22 -16.35 15.55 14.81
CA THR A 22 -15.73 14.26 15.18
C THR A 22 -15.71 13.25 14.04
N ALA A 23 -16.68 13.29 13.11
CA ALA A 23 -16.70 12.45 11.91
C ALA A 23 -15.85 13.03 10.75
N GLY A 24 -15.62 14.35 10.73
CA GLY A 24 -14.83 15.04 9.72
C GLY A 24 -13.31 14.96 9.93
N CYS A 25 -12.86 14.55 11.11
CA CYS A 25 -11.45 14.30 11.37
C CYS A 25 -11.14 12.84 10.98
N GLY A 26 -10.80 12.65 9.71
CA GLY A 26 -10.32 11.38 9.20
C GLY A 26 -9.14 10.90 10.04
N MET A 27 -9.37 9.92 10.91
CA MET A 27 -8.31 9.06 11.40
C MET A 27 -7.59 8.50 10.17
N GLY A 28 -6.41 9.06 9.89
CA GLY A 28 -5.71 8.87 8.63
C GLY A 28 -5.45 7.39 8.34
N LYS A 29 -5.31 7.05 7.06
CA LYS A 29 -4.98 5.69 6.60
C LYS A 29 -3.57 5.22 7.01
N GLU A 30 -2.90 5.90 7.93
CA GLU A 30 -1.53 5.64 8.34
C GLU A 30 -1.32 4.19 8.81
N ALA A 31 -2.25 3.66 9.61
CA ALA A 31 -2.19 2.27 10.08
C ALA A 31 -2.32 1.26 8.92
N GLU A 32 -3.22 1.52 7.98
CA GLU A 32 -3.42 0.69 6.78
C GLU A 32 -2.18 0.73 5.86
N ILE A 33 -1.59 1.92 5.70
CA ILE A 33 -0.36 2.14 4.93
C ILE A 33 0.82 1.39 5.57
N LYS A 34 1.02 1.52 6.89
CA LYS A 34 2.09 0.80 7.60
C LYS A 34 1.95 -0.71 7.42
N LYS A 35 0.73 -1.23 7.54
CA LYS A 35 0.43 -2.66 7.36
C LYS A 35 0.70 -3.15 5.93
N SER A 36 0.42 -2.33 4.91
CA SER A 36 0.70 -2.71 3.51
C SER A 36 2.21 -2.75 3.21
N PHE A 37 2.98 -1.80 3.77
CA PHE A 37 4.44 -1.84 3.69
C PHE A 37 5.04 -3.02 4.45
N GLU A 38 4.56 -3.32 5.66
CA GLU A 38 5.05 -4.46 6.46
C GLU A 38 4.85 -5.80 5.74
N LYS A 39 3.72 -5.99 5.03
CA LYS A 39 3.50 -7.18 4.19
C LYS A 39 4.60 -7.36 3.12
N THR A 40 5.13 -6.26 2.60
CA THR A 40 6.22 -6.30 1.61
C THR A 40 7.57 -6.50 2.29
N LEU A 41 7.84 -5.77 3.37
CA LEU A 41 9.13 -5.78 4.06
C LEU A 41 9.42 -7.08 4.81
N SER A 42 8.38 -7.73 5.34
CA SER A 42 8.46 -9.03 6.02
C SER A 42 8.97 -10.17 5.12
N MET A 43 9.00 -9.98 3.80
CA MET A 43 9.59 -10.96 2.88
C MET A 43 11.12 -10.94 2.89
N TYR A 44 11.75 -9.84 3.33
CA TYR A 44 13.20 -9.75 3.35
C TYR A 44 13.81 -10.42 4.58
N PRO A 45 14.95 -11.11 4.45
CA PRO A 45 15.66 -11.40 3.20
C PRO A 45 15.11 -12.65 2.49
N ILE A 46 14.97 -12.59 1.16
CA ILE A 46 14.85 -13.78 0.31
C ILE A 46 16.24 -14.11 -0.20
N LYS A 47 16.92 -15.07 0.46
CA LYS A 47 18.31 -15.40 0.14
C LYS A 47 18.43 -16.20 -1.16
N ASN A 48 17.50 -17.12 -1.40
CA ASN A 48 17.43 -17.89 -2.64
C ASN A 48 16.28 -17.38 -3.50
N LEU A 49 16.58 -16.84 -4.67
CA LEU A 49 15.54 -16.28 -5.54
C LEU A 49 14.61 -17.36 -6.10
N GLU A 50 15.06 -18.62 -6.21
CA GLU A 50 14.22 -19.72 -6.68
C GLU A 50 13.04 -20.00 -5.74
N ASP A 51 13.14 -19.64 -4.46
CA ASP A 51 12.03 -19.75 -3.50
C ASP A 51 10.80 -18.92 -3.96
N LEU A 52 10.99 -17.92 -4.82
CA LEU A 52 9.90 -17.13 -5.40
C LEU A 52 9.02 -17.91 -6.38
N TYR A 53 9.53 -19.00 -6.98
CA TYR A 53 8.68 -19.83 -7.84
C TYR A 53 7.49 -20.42 -7.09
N ASP A 54 7.71 -20.78 -5.82
CA ASP A 54 6.70 -21.40 -4.98
C ASP A 54 5.94 -20.39 -4.10
N LYS A 55 6.39 -19.12 -4.03
CA LYS A 55 5.73 -18.06 -3.26
C LYS A 55 4.58 -17.40 -4.01
N GLU A 56 3.38 -17.45 -3.45
CA GLU A 56 2.21 -16.75 -4.01
C GLU A 56 2.13 -15.29 -3.52
N GLY A 57 1.78 -14.39 -4.45
CA GLY A 57 1.58 -12.97 -4.22
C GLY A 57 0.10 -12.59 -4.08
N TYR A 58 -0.18 -11.30 -4.09
CA TYR A 58 -1.56 -10.82 -4.27
C TYR A 58 -2.04 -11.12 -5.69
N ARG A 59 -3.32 -11.48 -5.83
CA ARG A 59 -3.97 -11.77 -7.11
C ARG A 59 -5.27 -10.97 -7.19
N ASP A 60 -5.46 -10.28 -8.31
CA ASP A 60 -6.69 -9.57 -8.66
C ASP A 60 -7.36 -10.22 -9.88
N ASP A 61 -8.37 -9.55 -10.44
CA ASP A 61 -9.16 -10.00 -11.58
C ASP A 61 -8.41 -9.92 -12.92
N GLN A 62 -7.20 -9.34 -12.95
CA GLN A 62 -6.36 -9.28 -14.14
C GLN A 62 -5.55 -10.57 -14.36
N PHE A 63 -5.52 -11.46 -13.36
CA PHE A 63 -4.87 -12.76 -13.50
C PHE A 63 -5.79 -13.79 -14.15
N ASP A 64 -5.31 -14.42 -15.21
CA ASP A 64 -5.95 -15.61 -15.74
C ASP A 64 -6.00 -16.72 -14.69
N LYS A 65 -7.05 -17.54 -14.75
CA LYS A 65 -7.30 -18.63 -13.78
C LYS A 65 -6.11 -19.58 -13.62
N ASN A 66 -5.38 -19.84 -14.71
CA ASN A 66 -4.26 -20.77 -14.72
C ASN A 66 -2.89 -20.07 -14.61
N ASP A 67 -2.85 -18.74 -14.64
CA ASP A 67 -1.62 -17.99 -14.51
C ASP A 67 -1.20 -17.93 -13.04
N LYS A 68 -0.05 -18.51 -12.71
CA LYS A 68 0.55 -18.46 -11.37
C LYS A 68 1.24 -17.13 -11.09
N GLY A 69 1.41 -16.28 -12.09
CA GLY A 69 2.06 -14.97 -11.99
C GLY A 69 3.58 -15.02 -12.14
N THR A 70 4.17 -13.83 -12.23
CA THR A 70 5.62 -13.63 -12.37
C THR A 70 6.09 -12.66 -11.29
N TRP A 71 7.13 -13.04 -10.53
CA TRP A 71 7.79 -12.08 -9.64
C TRP A 71 8.79 -11.24 -10.44
N ILE A 72 8.62 -9.92 -10.40
CA ILE A 72 9.57 -8.98 -10.97
C ILE A 72 10.47 -8.48 -9.84
N ILE A 73 11.75 -8.75 -9.95
CA ILE A 73 12.76 -8.30 -8.98
C ILE A 73 13.60 -7.25 -9.67
N ASN A 74 13.65 -6.07 -9.09
CA ASN A 74 14.51 -4.99 -9.56
C ASN A 74 15.35 -4.48 -8.38
N SER A 75 16.64 -4.28 -8.62
CA SER A 75 17.51 -3.53 -7.73
C SER A 75 18.39 -2.62 -8.57
N GLU A 76 18.36 -1.33 -8.23
CA GLU A 76 19.03 -0.28 -8.98
C GLU A 76 19.75 0.66 -8.01
N MET A 77 20.99 0.98 -8.32
CA MET A 77 21.78 1.99 -7.64
C MET A 77 21.96 3.18 -8.56
N VAL A 78 21.42 4.33 -8.13
CA VAL A 78 21.52 5.61 -8.84
C VAL A 78 22.41 6.56 -8.05
N VAL A 79 23.46 7.07 -8.69
CA VAL A 79 24.42 8.01 -8.10
C VAL A 79 24.55 9.24 -9.00
N GLN A 80 24.33 10.43 -8.42
CA GLN A 80 24.46 11.71 -9.12
C GLN A 80 25.30 12.69 -8.30
N PRO A 81 26.63 12.73 -8.52
CA PRO A 81 27.49 13.74 -7.92
C PRO A 81 27.18 15.13 -8.48
N LYS A 82 27.39 16.17 -7.67
CA LYS A 82 27.17 17.56 -8.08
C LYS A 82 28.10 17.92 -9.24
N GLY A 83 27.53 18.36 -10.36
CA GLY A 83 28.29 18.74 -11.57
C GLY A 83 28.70 17.56 -12.45
N GLU A 84 28.35 16.32 -12.08
CA GLU A 84 28.55 15.14 -12.90
C GLU A 84 27.22 14.62 -13.48
N ARG A 85 27.34 13.78 -14.51
CA ARG A 85 26.18 13.05 -15.05
C ARG A 85 25.72 11.98 -14.06
N MET A 86 24.41 11.80 -13.97
CA MET A 86 23.80 10.69 -13.25
C MET A 86 24.29 9.36 -13.83
N LYS A 87 24.62 8.42 -12.96
CA LYS A 87 25.00 7.04 -13.30
C LYS A 87 24.04 6.10 -12.60
N SER A 88 23.54 5.11 -13.33
CA SER A 88 22.72 4.04 -12.77
C SER A 88 23.33 2.68 -13.12
N LYS A 89 23.24 1.74 -12.17
CA LYS A 89 23.53 0.31 -12.38
C LYS A 89 22.44 -0.50 -11.67
N GLY A 90 21.83 -1.43 -12.38
CA GLY A 90 20.80 -2.28 -11.82
C GLY A 90 20.63 -3.58 -12.59
N MET A 91 19.74 -4.43 -12.10
CA MET A 91 19.35 -5.69 -12.72
C MET A 91 17.85 -5.91 -12.51
N VAL A 92 17.20 -6.43 -13.56
CA VAL A 92 15.79 -6.84 -13.52
C VAL A 92 15.71 -8.33 -13.84
N LEU A 93 14.95 -9.08 -13.04
CA LEU A 93 14.68 -10.50 -13.23
C LEU A 93 13.17 -10.74 -13.28
N TYR A 94 12.74 -11.60 -14.20
CA TYR A 94 11.33 -11.98 -14.39
C TYR A 94 11.15 -13.46 -14.00
N MET A 95 10.96 -13.72 -12.71
CA MET A 95 10.82 -15.07 -12.17
C MET A 95 9.43 -15.64 -12.50
N ASN A 96 9.30 -16.33 -13.63
CA ASN A 96 8.02 -16.86 -14.10
C ASN A 96 7.66 -18.14 -13.31
N ARG A 97 6.58 -18.08 -12.52
CA ARG A 97 6.13 -19.22 -11.69
C ARG A 97 5.46 -20.34 -12.49
N ASN A 98 5.02 -20.06 -13.71
CA ASN A 98 4.39 -21.05 -14.58
C ASN A 98 5.41 -22.02 -15.15
N THR A 99 6.54 -21.49 -15.63
CA THR A 99 7.63 -22.26 -16.25
C THR A 99 8.79 -22.56 -15.30
N LYS A 100 8.84 -21.92 -14.14
CA LYS A 100 9.97 -21.94 -13.20
C LYS A 100 11.30 -21.54 -13.87
N THR A 101 11.24 -20.46 -14.67
CA THR A 101 12.40 -19.87 -15.36
C THR A 101 12.49 -18.37 -15.05
N THR A 102 13.69 -17.81 -15.17
CA THR A 102 13.99 -16.39 -14.95
C THR A 102 14.56 -15.75 -16.21
#